data_AF-A0A2A7PYT9-F1
#
_entry.id   AF-A0A2A7PYT9-F1
#
_cell.length_a   1.000
_cell.length_b   1.000
_cell.length_c   1.000
_cell.angle_alpha   90.00
_cell.angle_beta   90.00
_cell.angle_gamma   90.00
#
_symmetry.space_group_name_H-M   'P 1'
#
loop_
_entity.id
_entity.type
_entity.pdbx_description
1 polymer ?
#
loop_
_entity_poly.entity_id
_entity_poly.type
_entity_poly.pdbx_seq_one_letter_code
_entity_poly.pdbx_strand_id
1 'polypeptide(L)' 'MTTAKPTFEEQLNQLEQIVNHLEQGDVPLEEALDQFQAGMKLSKHLQDTLENAEKTLTHVVDDQGNEKLFEKGNSDEE' A
#
# COMPACT_ATOMS: atom_id res chain seq x y z
N MET A 1 6.19 -7.16 -26.21
CA MET A 1 6.20 -6.10 -25.19
C MET A 1 6.08 -6.78 -23.84
N THR A 2 7.14 -6.81 -23.05
CA THR A 2 7.14 -7.43 -21.71
C THR A 2 6.33 -6.55 -20.76
N THR A 3 5.15 -7.00 -20.35
CA THR A 3 4.31 -6.31 -19.37
C THR A 3 4.99 -6.38 -18.00
N ALA A 4 5.80 -5.37 -17.68
CA ALA A 4 6.30 -5.18 -16.33
C ALA A 4 5.12 -4.90 -15.39
N LYS A 5 5.12 -5.51 -14.20
CA LYS A 5 4.16 -5.15 -13.17
C LYS A 5 4.36 -3.67 -12.80
N PRO A 6 3.27 -2.90 -12.59
CA PRO A 6 3.40 -1.53 -12.12
C PRO A 6 4.08 -1.49 -10.76
N THR A 7 4.89 -0.46 -10.56
CA THR A 7 5.60 -0.17 -9.32
C THR A 7 4.62 0.25 -8.21
N PHE A 8 5.12 0.35 -6.98
CA PHE A 8 4.31 0.86 -5.86
C PHE A 8 3.81 2.29 -6.13
N GLU A 9 4.70 3.17 -6.61
CA GLU A 9 4.34 4.57 -6.91
C GLU A 9 3.31 4.69 -8.03
N GLU A 10 3.43 3.89 -9.08
CA GLU A 10 2.43 3.85 -10.17
C GLU A 10 1.07 3.37 -9.68
N GLN A 11 1.03 2.35 -8.81
CA GLN A 11 -0.19 1.86 -8.20
C GLN A 11 -0.80 2.88 -7.22
N LEU A 12 0.03 3.63 -6.48
CA LEU A 12 -0.44 4.70 -5.63
C LEU A 12 -1.06 5.84 -6.45
N ASN A 13 -0.42 6.23 -7.56
CA ASN A 13 -0.97 7.22 -8.48
C ASN A 13 -2.31 6.77 -9.08
N GLN A 14 -2.42 5.49 -9.46
CA GLN A 14 -3.69 4.92 -9.92
C GLN A 14 -4.79 5.03 -8.85
N LEU A 15 -4.48 4.78 -7.58
CA LEU A 15 -5.44 4.94 -6.49
C LEU A 15 -5.87 6.40 -6.34
N GLU A 16 -4.95 7.34 -6.40
CA GLU A 16 -5.25 8.78 -6.36
C GLU A 16 -6.16 9.20 -7.52
N GLN A 17 -5.92 8.69 -8.73
CA GLN A 17 -6.79 8.95 -9.88
C GLN A 17 -8.21 8.43 -9.68
N ILE A 18 -8.36 7.22 -9.12
CA ILE A 18 -9.67 6.65 -8.79
C ILE A 18 -10.41 7.55 -7.79
N VAL A 19 -9.74 7.98 -6.71
CA VAL A 19 -10.31 8.87 -5.70
C VAL A 19 -10.74 10.20 -6.33
N ASN A 20 -9.84 10.85 -7.06
CA ASN A 20 -10.12 12.12 -7.74
C ASN A 20 -11.32 12.00 -8.70
N HIS A 21 -11.45 10.87 -9.40
CA HIS A 21 -12.56 10.65 -10.31
C HIS A 21 -13.89 10.46 -9.56
N LEU A 22 -13.90 9.69 -8.47
CA LEU A 22 -15.08 9.52 -7.62
C LEU A 22 -15.52 10.84 -6.95
N GLU A 23 -14.57 11.68 -6.56
CA GLU A 23 -14.85 12.97 -5.93
C GLU A 23 -15.44 14.03 -6.88
N GLN A 24 -15.23 13.89 -8.19
CA GLN A 24 -15.80 14.80 -9.20
C GLN A 24 -17.33 14.74 -9.25
N GLY A 25 -17.96 13.66 -8.78
CA GLY A 25 -19.41 13.56 -8.61
C GLY A 25 -20.24 13.48 -9.90
N ASP A 26 -19.62 13.54 -11.08
CA ASP A 26 -20.25 13.38 -12.40
C ASP A 26 -20.07 11.95 -12.96
N VAL A 27 -19.80 10.98 -12.08
CA VAL A 27 -19.60 9.58 -12.44
C VAL A 27 -20.92 8.83 -12.30
N PRO A 28 -21.39 8.11 -13.35
CA PRO A 28 -22.57 7.26 -13.26
C PRO A 28 -22.46 6.26 -12.09
N LEU A 29 -23.56 5.96 -11.41
CA LEU A 29 -23.56 5.12 -10.21
C LEU A 29 -22.89 3.74 -10.43
N GLU A 30 -23.14 3.09 -11.56
CA GLU A 30 -22.54 1.79 -11.88
C GLU A 30 -21.01 1.89 -12.00
N GLU A 31 -20.52 2.91 -12.70
CA GLU A 31 -19.09 3.17 -12.84
C GLU A 31 -18.45 3.57 -11.51
N ALA A 32 -19.15 4.36 -10.69
CA ALA A 32 -18.68 4.72 -9.36
C ALA A 32 -18.52 3.49 -8.45
N LEU A 33 -19.43 2.51 -8.54
CA LEU A 33 -19.33 1.26 -7.80
C LEU A 33 -18.13 0.42 -8.26
N ASP A 34 -17.89 0.33 -9.56
CA ASP A 34 -16.75 -0.39 -10.12
C ASP A 34 -15.42 0.25 -9.73
N GLN A 35 -15.31 1.57 -9.85
CA GLN A 35 -14.15 2.37 -9.45
C GLN A 35 -13.89 2.24 -7.94
N PHE A 36 -14.94 2.30 -7.11
CA PHE A 36 -14.82 2.11 -5.68
C PHE A 36 -14.29 0.71 -5.32
N GLN A 37 -14.81 -0.34 -5.94
CA GLN A 37 -14.31 -1.70 -5.72
C GLN A 37 -12.85 -1.86 -6.16
N ALA A 38 -12.48 -1.26 -7.30
CA ALA A 38 -11.10 -1.26 -7.78
C ALA A 38 -10.18 -0.53 -6.80
N GLY A 39 -10.57 0.67 -6.35
CA GLY A 39 -9.83 1.48 -5.37
C GLY A 39 -9.65 0.75 -4.04
N MET A 40 -10.68 0.07 -3.54
CA MET A 40 -10.60 -0.73 -2.30
C MET A 40 -9.61 -1.88 -2.41
N LYS A 41 -9.61 -2.61 -3.55
CA LYS A 41 -8.65 -3.70 -3.78
C LYS A 41 -7.22 -3.17 -3.88
N LEU A 42 -7.02 -2.06 -4.58
CA LEU A 42 -5.72 -1.43 -4.77
C LEU A 42 -5.17 -0.87 -3.45
N SER A 43 -6.00 -0.17 -2.68
CA SER A 43 -5.67 0.34 -1.35
C SER A 43 -5.21 -0.78 -0.41
N LYS A 44 -5.97 -1.89 -0.36
CA LYS A 44 -5.58 -3.06 0.42
C LYS A 44 -4.23 -3.63 -0.03
N HIS A 45 -4.01 -3.74 -1.34
CA HIS A 45 -2.74 -4.25 -1.87
C HIS A 45 -1.54 -3.37 -1.50
N LEU A 46 -1.70 -2.04 -1.58
CA LEU A 46 -0.67 -1.09 -1.18
C LEU A 46 -0.37 -1.19 0.32
N GLN A 47 -1.41 -1.29 1.15
CA GLN A 47 -1.26 -1.50 2.59
C GLN A 47 -0.52 -2.80 2.90
N ASP A 48 -0.92 -3.93 2.30
CA ASP A 48 -0.24 -5.22 2.48
C ASP A 48 1.24 -5.13 2.06
N THR A 49 1.54 -4.36 1.01
CA THR A 49 2.91 -4.16 0.53
C THR A 49 3.75 -3.40 1.55
N LEU A 50 3.20 -2.33 2.13
CA LEU A 50 3.87 -1.57 3.19
C LEU A 50 4.06 -2.41 4.46
N GLU A 51 3.05 -3.16 4.89
CA GLU A 51 3.15 -4.04 6.06
C GLU A 51 4.21 -5.13 5.86
N ASN A 52 4.33 -5.69 4.65
CA ASN A 52 5.37 -6.67 4.34
C ASN A 52 6.77 -6.03 4.33
N ALA A 53 6.90 -4.81 3.83
CA ALA A 53 8.15 -4.06 3.88
C ALA A 53 8.55 -3.77 5.35
N GLU A 54 7.60 -3.34 6.18
CA GLU A 54 7.81 -3.11 7.61
C GLU A 54 8.18 -4.40 8.35
N LYS A 55 7.52 -5.53 8.05
CA LYS A 55 7.89 -6.84 8.61
C LYS A 55 9.31 -7.24 8.24
N THR A 56 9.70 -7.02 6.99
CA THR A 56 11.06 -7.33 6.52
C THR A 56 12.10 -6.46 7.22
N LEU A 57 11.79 -5.18 7.44
CA LEU A 57 12.66 -4.27 8.21
C LEU A 57 12.67 -4.61 9.71
N THR A 58 11.58 -5.13 10.24
CA THR A 58 11.48 -5.51 11.66
C THR A 58 12.12 -6.85 11.99
N HIS A 59 12.50 -7.66 11.02
CA HIS A 59 13.22 -8.90 11.27
C HIS A 59 14.62 -8.78 10.69
N VAL A 60 15.52 -8.15 11.46
CA VAL A 60 16.94 -8.08 11.10
C VAL A 60 17.67 -9.23 11.80
N VAL A 61 18.34 -10.06 11.02
CA VAL A 61 19.23 -11.11 11.54
C VAL A 61 20.52 -10.43 11.97
N ASP A 62 20.89 -10.59 13.23
CA ASP A 62 22.17 -10.08 13.72
C ASP A 62 23.36 -10.90 13.21
N ASP A 63 24.59 -10.38 13.40
CA ASP A 63 25.82 -11.05 12.96
C ASP A 63 26.02 -12.46 13.58
N GLN A 64 25.20 -12.85 14.57
CA GLN A 64 25.23 -14.15 15.23
C GLN A 64 24.13 -15.10 14.73
N GLY A 65 23.35 -14.70 13.72
CA GLY A 65 22.29 -15.51 13.12
C GLY A 65 20.99 -15.55 13.91
N ASN A 66 20.81 -14.66 14.90
CA ASN A 66 19.57 -14.58 15.67
C ASN A 66 18.61 -13.59 15.01
N GLU A 67 17.34 -13.97 14.85
CA GLU A 67 16.28 -13.04 14.46
C GLU A 67 16.04 -12.05 15.61
N LYS A 68 16.31 -10.77 15.36
CA LYS A 68 15.94 -9.68 16.27
C LYS A 68 14.77 -8.91 15.70
N LEU A 69 13.79 -8.66 16.57
CA LEU A 69 12.76 -7.68 16.29
C LEU A 69 13.42 -6.29 16.28
N PHE A 70 13.36 -5.57 15.17
CA PHE A 70 13.71 -4.15 15.11
C PHE A 70 12.64 -3.42 15.92
N GLU A 71 12.91 -3.19 17.20
CA GLU A 71 12.07 -2.32 18.00
C GLU A 71 12.23 -0.90 17.45
N LYS A 72 11.23 -0.46 16.66
CA LYS A 72 11.03 0.95 16.33
C LYS A 72 11.09 1.69 17.67
N GLY A 73 12.12 2.51 17.83
CA GLY A 73 12.46 3.16 19.10
C GLY A 73 11.22 3.58 19.87
N ASN A 74 11.12 3.07 21.08
CA ASN A 74 10.15 3.43 22.08
C ASN A 74 10.14 4.95 22.25
N SER A 75 9.18 5.62 21.62
CA SER A 75 8.67 6.93 22.02
C SER A 75 7.22 6.62 22.46
N ASP A 76 6.91 6.21 23.68
CA ASP A 76 7.38 6.62 25.01
C ASP A 76 7.89 8.07 25.06
N GLU A 77 7.06 8.98 24.57
CA GLU A 77 6.84 10.23 25.29
C GLU A 77 5.38 10.22 25.77
N GLU A 78 5.23 10.45 27.07
CA GLU A 78 4.00 10.41 27.88
C GLU A 78 2.81 11.21 27.33
#